data_AF-A0A8T6RDF4-F1
#
_entry.id   AF-A0A8T6RDF4-F1
#
_cell.length_a   1.000
_cell.length_b   1.000
_cell.length_c   1.000
_cell.angle_alpha   90.00
_cell.angle_beta   90.00
_cell.angle_gamma   90.00
#
_symmetry.space_group_name_H-M   'P 1'
#
loop_
_entity.id
_entity.type
_entity.pdbx_description
1 polymer ?
#
loop_
_entity_poly.entity_id
_entity_poly.type
_entity_poly.pdbx_seq_one_letter_code
_entity_poly.pdbx_strand_id
1 'polypeptide(L)'
;MVLVALLTSVPFVAAQEGGIQYQHANSVVTVTTDAIGVKVTAFNQVPHFTIWDENDTTPGTDYHVTFINLFEANDTDGDGVYDPEVDHRYGDPFTLPTSDWSFSGFQEEYDGDDVIAVHFNFTNEDTFTPTPTAPYMLADAPSTMDLEIEIRVHINATYIDRMKFDLALDGWEWMYEGSILVFQFAISDSEHGANQGTGAPTDFAEDESGYKFTFGEAWMECANFAYAENGTHQSQVQVKASHGSGGQGSIGNAVYIAFEYFGNNSLDYDPTLGILSEEVLPIPTETLLIVGGAVIVLVVIAIVLKMRK
;
A
#
# COMPACT_ATOMS: atom_id res chain seq x y z
N MET A 1 -42.54 -13.70 5.01
CA MET A 1 -41.20 -14.27 5.27
C MET A 1 -40.30 -13.09 5.59
N VAL A 2 -39.87 -12.96 6.84
CA VAL A 2 -39.01 -11.85 7.28
C VAL A 2 -37.57 -12.33 7.12
N LEU A 3 -36.82 -11.67 6.24
CA LEU A 3 -35.38 -11.90 6.08
C LEU A 3 -34.68 -11.10 7.19
N VAL A 4 -34.17 -11.80 8.20
CA VAL A 4 -33.29 -11.21 9.22
C VAL A 4 -31.91 -11.13 8.60
N ALA A 5 -31.49 -9.93 8.20
CA ALA A 5 -30.09 -9.67 7.88
C ALA A 5 -29.31 -9.68 9.20
N LEU A 6 -28.49 -10.71 9.41
CA LEU A 6 -27.46 -10.67 10.44
C LEU A 6 -26.41 -9.64 9.98
N LEU A 7 -26.48 -8.44 10.55
CA LEU A 7 -25.34 -7.52 10.60
C LEU A 7 -24.32 -8.12 11.56
N THR A 8 -23.40 -8.93 11.04
CA THR A 8 -22.19 -9.29 11.79
C THR A 8 -21.31 -8.04 11.86
N SER A 9 -21.56 -7.20 12.85
CA SER A 9 -20.61 -6.19 13.28
C SER A 9 -19.42 -6.92 13.89
N VAL A 10 -18.26 -6.75 13.29
CA VAL A 10 -16.96 -7.20 13.81
C VAL A 10 -16.64 -6.31 15.03
N PRO A 11 -16.07 -6.84 16.12
CA PRO A 11 -15.86 -6.09 17.35
C PRO A 11 -15.02 -4.83 17.10
N PHE A 12 -15.47 -3.70 17.64
CA PHE A 12 -14.59 -2.58 17.96
C PHE A 12 -13.57 -3.09 18.98
N VAL A 13 -12.32 -3.29 18.57
CA VAL A 13 -11.21 -3.26 19.53
C VAL A 13 -10.90 -1.78 19.73
N ALA A 14 -11.68 -1.15 20.61
CA ALA A 14 -11.43 0.20 21.04
C ALA A 14 -10.46 0.18 22.23
N ALA A 15 -9.39 0.96 22.08
CA ALA A 15 -8.52 1.50 23.12
C ALA A 15 -7.48 0.55 23.74
N GLN A 16 -6.30 0.53 23.14
CA GLN A 16 -5.10 0.87 23.92
C GLN A 16 -4.77 2.35 23.69
N GLU A 17 -4.40 3.06 24.76
CA GLU A 17 -3.63 4.29 24.61
C GLU A 17 -2.31 3.93 23.92
N GLY A 18 -2.10 4.41 22.69
CA GLY A 18 -0.84 4.27 21.94
C GLY A 18 -0.64 2.95 21.19
N GLY A 19 -1.64 2.47 20.45
CA GLY A 19 -1.56 1.21 19.70
C GLY A 19 -2.31 1.21 18.37
N ILE A 20 -2.17 0.13 17.58
CA ILE A 20 -2.82 -0.02 16.28
C ILE A 20 -4.32 -0.28 16.48
N GLN A 21 -5.17 0.54 15.85
CA GLN A 21 -6.62 0.32 15.80
C GLN A 21 -7.01 -0.13 14.40
N TYR A 22 -7.91 -1.10 14.27
CA TYR A 22 -8.33 -1.60 12.97
C TYR A 22 -9.78 -2.06 12.96
N GLN A 23 -10.40 -1.94 11.80
CA GLN A 23 -11.77 -2.37 11.54
C GLN A 23 -11.93 -2.80 10.08
N HIS A 24 -12.86 -3.71 9.85
CA HIS A 24 -13.26 -4.11 8.51
C HIS A 24 -14.78 -4.16 8.42
N ALA A 25 -15.34 -3.42 7.46
CA ALA A 25 -16.76 -3.44 7.16
C ALA A 25 -17.00 -3.21 5.67
N ASN A 26 -17.85 -4.03 5.05
CA ASN A 26 -18.21 -3.91 3.63
C ASN A 26 -16.99 -3.82 2.68
N SER A 27 -15.96 -4.66 2.87
CA SER A 27 -14.71 -4.63 2.08
C SER A 27 -13.97 -3.28 2.12
N VAL A 28 -14.20 -2.51 3.18
CA VAL A 28 -13.40 -1.36 3.57
C VAL A 28 -12.67 -1.74 4.85
N VAL A 29 -11.35 -1.76 4.77
CA VAL A 29 -10.45 -1.90 5.92
C VAL A 29 -10.00 -0.51 6.32
N THR A 30 -10.01 -0.22 7.61
CA THR A 30 -9.39 0.98 8.18
C THR A 30 -8.44 0.54 9.26
N VAL A 31 -7.21 1.04 9.21
CA VAL A 31 -6.19 0.85 10.25
C VAL A 31 -5.65 2.23 10.60
N THR A 32 -5.56 2.55 11.89
CA THR A 32 -4.99 3.81 12.35
C THR A 32 -3.95 3.55 13.42
N THR A 33 -2.99 4.45 13.50
CA THR A 33 -1.95 4.53 14.53
C THR A 33 -1.98 5.93 15.14
N ASP A 34 -1.01 6.25 16.00
CA ASP A 34 -0.86 7.61 16.53
C ASP A 34 -0.39 8.64 15.48
N ALA A 35 0.08 8.21 14.31
CA ALA A 35 0.58 9.12 13.27
C ALA A 35 -0.14 8.94 11.93
N ILE A 36 -0.21 7.72 11.39
CA ILE A 36 -0.87 7.48 10.10
C ILE A 36 -2.24 6.83 10.25
N GLY A 37 -3.17 7.30 9.43
CA GLY A 37 -4.43 6.61 9.15
C GLY A 37 -4.40 6.02 7.75
N VAL A 38 -4.89 4.78 7.63
CA VAL A 38 -4.90 4.00 6.40
C VAL A 38 -6.30 3.45 6.18
N LYS A 39 -6.84 3.61 4.97
CA LYS A 39 -8.09 3.00 4.52
C LYS A 39 -7.85 2.26 3.22
N VAL A 40 -8.19 0.98 3.17
CA VAL A 40 -8.13 0.15 1.96
C VAL A 40 -9.54 -0.22 1.55
N THR A 41 -9.95 0.17 0.34
CA THR A 41 -11.27 -0.18 -0.21
C THR A 41 -11.12 -1.17 -1.35
N ALA A 42 -11.83 -2.29 -1.28
CA ALA A 42 -11.93 -3.28 -2.35
C ALA A 42 -13.39 -3.60 -2.74
N PHE A 43 -14.36 -2.85 -2.19
CA PHE A 43 -15.79 -3.10 -2.42
C PHE A 43 -16.23 -2.64 -3.81
N ASN A 44 -16.32 -3.57 -4.78
CA ASN A 44 -16.61 -3.25 -6.18
C ASN A 44 -15.65 -2.17 -6.74
N GLN A 45 -14.44 -2.11 -6.17
CA GLN A 45 -13.35 -1.23 -6.55
C GLN A 45 -12.08 -2.07 -6.58
N VAL A 46 -11.16 -1.72 -7.46
CA VAL A 46 -9.77 -2.17 -7.33
C VAL A 46 -9.27 -1.72 -5.95
N PRO A 47 -8.47 -2.52 -5.22
CA PRO A 47 -7.83 -2.11 -4.00
C PRO A 47 -7.29 -0.69 -4.13
N HIS A 48 -7.81 0.17 -3.26
CA HIS A 48 -7.58 1.60 -3.29
C HIS A 48 -7.17 2.02 -1.90
N PHE A 49 -5.94 2.50 -1.76
CA PHE A 49 -5.42 3.00 -0.50
C PHE A 49 -5.71 4.47 -0.36
N THR A 50 -6.17 4.86 0.81
CA THR A 50 -6.23 6.25 1.25
C THR A 50 -5.38 6.36 2.50
N ILE A 51 -4.45 7.30 2.53
CA ILE A 51 -3.65 7.61 3.71
C ILE A 51 -3.79 9.06 4.11
N TRP A 52 -3.67 9.34 5.40
CA TRP A 52 -3.71 10.69 5.96
C TRP A 52 -2.88 10.77 7.25
N ASP A 53 -2.53 11.98 7.66
CA ASP A 53 -1.94 12.26 8.97
C ASP A 53 -3.05 12.34 10.02
N GLU A 54 -3.01 11.46 11.03
CA GLU A 54 -3.94 11.45 12.17
C GLU A 54 -3.75 12.65 13.10
N ASN A 55 -2.62 13.34 13.00
CA ASN A 55 -2.33 14.53 13.80
C ASN A 55 -2.72 15.84 13.13
N ASP A 56 -3.23 15.82 11.89
CA ASP A 56 -3.70 17.05 11.26
C ASP A 56 -4.93 17.61 12.01
N THR A 57 -4.83 18.88 12.42
CA THR A 57 -5.84 19.57 13.24
C THR A 57 -6.76 20.47 12.41
N THR A 58 -6.54 20.57 11.11
CA THR A 58 -7.41 21.20 10.10
C THR A 58 -8.03 20.13 9.19
N PRO A 59 -9.02 20.41 8.31
CA PRO A 59 -9.50 19.38 7.38
C PRO A 59 -8.30 18.94 6.54
N GLY A 60 -7.77 17.76 6.87
CA GLY A 60 -6.52 17.31 6.31
C GLY A 60 -6.64 16.86 4.86
N THR A 61 -5.51 16.48 4.30
CA THR A 61 -5.45 15.94 2.94
C THR A 61 -5.44 14.42 2.99
N ASP A 62 -6.37 13.79 2.27
CA ASP A 62 -6.33 12.35 2.01
C ASP A 62 -5.55 12.11 0.71
N TYR A 63 -4.55 11.24 0.76
CA TYR A 63 -3.82 10.80 -0.43
C TYR A 63 -4.28 9.43 -0.86
N HIS A 64 -4.66 9.34 -2.13
CA HIS A 64 -5.29 8.18 -2.75
C HIS A 64 -4.31 7.49 -3.69
N VAL A 65 -3.92 6.25 -3.38
CA VAL A 65 -3.14 5.37 -4.25
C VAL A 65 -4.08 4.35 -4.88
N THR A 66 -4.32 4.51 -6.17
CA THR A 66 -5.21 3.64 -6.96
C THR A 66 -4.39 2.79 -7.92
N PHE A 67 -4.54 1.48 -7.83
CA PHE A 67 -3.91 0.53 -8.73
C PHE A 67 -4.72 0.51 -10.04
N ILE A 68 -4.04 0.57 -11.20
CA ILE A 68 -4.71 0.76 -12.49
C ILE A 68 -4.50 -0.43 -13.40
N ASN A 69 -3.25 -0.65 -13.83
CA ASN A 69 -2.92 -1.58 -14.89
C ASN A 69 -1.65 -2.36 -14.58
N LEU A 70 -1.58 -3.57 -15.11
CA LEU A 70 -0.38 -4.36 -15.29
C LEU A 70 -0.17 -4.61 -16.79
N PHE A 71 1.02 -4.32 -17.33
CA PHE A 71 1.29 -4.53 -18.76
C PHE A 71 2.77 -4.72 -19.07
N GLU A 72 3.05 -5.44 -20.15
CA GLU A 72 4.41 -5.54 -20.71
C GLU A 72 4.69 -4.36 -21.63
N ALA A 73 5.92 -3.85 -21.61
CA ALA A 73 6.38 -2.82 -22.52
C ALA A 73 7.80 -3.14 -23.00
N ASN A 74 8.17 -2.57 -24.15
CA ASN A 74 9.57 -2.56 -24.54
C ASN A 74 10.33 -1.50 -23.73
N ASP A 75 11.63 -1.73 -23.57
CA ASP A 75 12.57 -0.76 -23.03
C ASP A 75 13.40 -0.23 -24.22
N THR A 76 12.99 0.90 -24.78
CA THR A 76 13.47 1.38 -26.09
C THR A 76 14.91 1.86 -26.04
N ASP A 77 15.27 2.55 -24.96
CA ASP A 77 16.58 3.13 -24.75
C ASP A 77 17.46 2.31 -23.79
N GLY A 78 16.90 1.27 -23.17
CA GLY A 78 17.65 0.25 -22.42
C GLY A 78 18.00 0.69 -21.00
N ASP A 79 17.27 1.64 -20.42
CA ASP A 79 17.53 2.18 -19.09
C ASP A 79 16.72 1.48 -17.97
N GLY A 80 15.80 0.60 -18.35
CA GLY A 80 14.92 -0.17 -17.48
C GLY A 80 13.75 0.62 -16.89
N VAL A 81 13.62 1.91 -17.21
CA VAL A 81 12.55 2.80 -16.77
C VAL A 81 11.45 2.78 -17.83
N TYR A 82 10.18 2.76 -17.41
CA TYR A 82 9.09 2.96 -18.36
C TYR A 82 8.80 4.45 -18.55
N ASP A 83 8.92 4.94 -19.77
CA ASP A 83 8.47 6.28 -20.17
C ASP A 83 7.40 6.16 -21.28
N PRO A 84 6.14 6.56 -21.04
CA PRO A 84 5.08 6.48 -22.06
C PRO A 84 5.33 7.35 -23.30
N GLU A 85 6.27 8.28 -23.29
CA GLU A 85 6.67 9.07 -24.46
C GLU A 85 7.75 8.39 -25.33
N VAL A 86 8.52 7.47 -24.73
CA VAL A 86 9.66 6.77 -25.37
C VAL A 86 9.30 5.32 -25.69
N ASP A 87 8.67 4.65 -24.73
CA ASP A 87 8.36 3.22 -24.75
C ASP A 87 6.97 2.89 -25.28
N HIS A 88 6.82 1.63 -25.65
CA HIS A 88 5.63 1.07 -26.23
C HIS A 88 5.16 -0.16 -25.47
N ARG A 89 3.87 -0.15 -25.13
CA ARG A 89 3.21 -1.30 -24.50
C ARG A 89 2.98 -2.41 -25.51
N TYR A 90 3.27 -3.64 -25.10
CA TYR A 90 2.90 -4.82 -25.87
C TYR A 90 1.44 -5.18 -25.58
N GLY A 91 0.56 -4.79 -26.50
CA GLY A 91 -0.86 -5.11 -26.43
C GLY A 91 -1.64 -4.35 -25.37
N ASP A 92 -2.86 -4.82 -25.15
CA ASP A 92 -3.77 -4.25 -24.15
C ASP A 92 -3.24 -4.53 -22.74
N PRO A 93 -3.38 -3.58 -21.79
CA PRO A 93 -3.04 -3.83 -20.39
C PRO A 93 -4.03 -4.77 -19.71
N PHE A 94 -3.57 -5.51 -18.70
CA PHE A 94 -4.46 -6.08 -17.69
C PHE A 94 -4.93 -4.96 -16.76
N THR A 95 -6.15 -4.48 -16.99
CA THR A 95 -6.81 -3.56 -16.07
C THR A 95 -7.24 -4.35 -14.83
N LEU A 96 -6.81 -3.93 -13.65
CA LEU A 96 -7.15 -4.66 -12.42
C LEU A 96 -8.68 -4.73 -12.26
N PRO A 97 -9.24 -5.91 -11.91
CA PRO A 97 -10.68 -6.07 -11.81
C PRO A 97 -11.22 -5.29 -10.62
N THR A 98 -12.42 -4.73 -10.78
CA THR A 98 -13.09 -4.00 -9.70
C THR A 98 -13.86 -4.94 -8.77
N SER A 99 -14.06 -6.20 -9.13
CA SER A 99 -14.75 -7.21 -8.31
C SER A 99 -13.82 -8.37 -7.98
N ASP A 100 -14.31 -9.29 -7.13
CA ASP A 100 -13.66 -10.59 -6.89
C ASP A 100 -12.30 -10.54 -6.17
N TRP A 101 -12.12 -9.52 -5.32
CA TRP A 101 -11.03 -9.46 -4.35
C TRP A 101 -11.44 -10.16 -3.05
N SER A 102 -10.70 -11.19 -2.65
CA SER A 102 -10.89 -11.87 -1.38
C SER A 102 -10.04 -11.25 -0.29
N PHE A 103 -10.66 -10.90 0.84
CA PHE A 103 -9.97 -10.40 2.03
C PHE A 103 -9.56 -11.54 2.96
N SER A 104 -8.30 -11.61 3.38
CA SER A 104 -7.81 -12.66 4.30
C SER A 104 -8.45 -12.65 5.69
N GLY A 105 -8.98 -11.50 6.13
CA GLY A 105 -9.11 -11.22 7.56
C GLY A 105 -7.82 -10.62 8.13
N PHE A 106 -7.92 -10.10 9.35
CA PHE A 106 -6.76 -9.58 10.07
C PHE A 106 -5.94 -10.71 10.71
N GLN A 107 -4.63 -10.59 10.60
CA GLN A 107 -3.65 -11.38 11.33
C GLN A 107 -2.87 -10.43 12.23
N GLU A 108 -2.84 -10.72 13.53
CA GLU A 108 -2.30 -9.83 14.55
C GLU A 108 -1.04 -10.42 15.16
N GLU A 109 -0.03 -9.59 15.37
CA GLU A 109 1.14 -9.92 16.17
C GLU A 109 1.07 -9.22 17.53
N TYR A 110 1.49 -9.92 18.59
CA TYR A 110 1.33 -9.46 19.97
C TYR A 110 2.67 -9.39 20.71
N ASP A 111 2.87 -8.34 21.49
CA ASP A 111 3.84 -8.30 22.60
C ASP A 111 3.07 -8.19 23.93
N GLY A 112 2.96 -9.31 24.65
CA GLY A 112 2.08 -9.41 25.81
C GLY A 112 0.61 -9.32 25.40
N ASP A 113 -0.10 -8.31 25.89
CA ASP A 113 -1.50 -8.04 25.56
C ASP A 113 -1.66 -6.98 24.45
N ASP A 114 -0.54 -6.47 23.93
CA ASP A 114 -0.50 -5.31 23.03
C ASP A 114 -0.36 -5.77 21.58
N VAL A 115 -1.17 -5.23 20.67
CA VAL A 115 -1.06 -5.50 19.22
C VAL A 115 0.06 -4.66 18.64
N ILE A 116 1.16 -5.31 18.23
CA ILE A 116 2.36 -4.65 17.70
C ILE A 116 2.43 -4.64 16.18
N ALA A 117 1.65 -5.49 15.50
CA ALA A 117 1.51 -5.45 14.06
C ALA A 117 0.16 -6.01 13.62
N VAL A 118 -0.34 -5.50 12.49
CA VAL A 118 -1.54 -5.99 11.81
C VAL A 118 -1.20 -6.26 10.36
N HIS A 119 -1.59 -7.45 9.90
CA HIS A 119 -1.40 -7.92 8.54
C HIS A 119 -2.74 -8.34 7.94
N PHE A 120 -2.91 -8.07 6.66
CA PHE A 120 -4.03 -8.57 5.88
C PHE A 120 -3.69 -8.52 4.40
N ASN A 121 -4.43 -9.22 3.56
CA ASN A 121 -4.28 -9.15 2.12
C ASN A 121 -5.62 -9.02 1.39
N PHE A 122 -5.52 -8.59 0.14
CA PHE A 122 -6.55 -8.74 -0.88
C PHE A 122 -5.96 -9.57 -2.01
N THR A 123 -6.61 -10.68 -2.34
CA THR A 123 -6.20 -11.56 -3.45
C THR A 123 -7.22 -11.51 -4.57
N ASN A 124 -6.76 -11.51 -5.81
CA ASN A 124 -7.56 -11.67 -7.00
C ASN A 124 -6.94 -12.73 -7.92
N GLU A 125 -7.78 -13.57 -8.49
CA GLU A 125 -7.43 -14.54 -9.52
C GLU A 125 -8.26 -14.25 -10.77
N ASP A 126 -7.64 -14.09 -11.93
CA ASP A 126 -8.34 -13.86 -13.20
C ASP A 126 -7.55 -14.41 -14.40
N THR A 127 -8.22 -14.57 -15.53
CA THR A 127 -7.61 -15.02 -16.79
C THR A 127 -7.40 -13.83 -17.72
N PHE A 128 -6.23 -13.74 -18.33
CA PHE A 128 -5.87 -12.62 -19.19
C PHE A 128 -5.23 -13.08 -20.49
N THR A 129 -5.46 -12.34 -21.58
CA THR A 129 -4.79 -12.55 -22.87
C THR A 129 -4.48 -11.18 -23.47
N PRO A 130 -3.20 -10.76 -23.50
CA PRO A 130 -2.85 -9.45 -24.01
C PRO A 130 -3.10 -9.43 -25.52
N THR A 131 -3.99 -8.54 -25.99
CA THR A 131 -4.27 -8.45 -27.42
C THR A 131 -3.34 -7.42 -28.05
N PRO A 132 -2.46 -7.79 -28.99
CA PRO A 132 -1.53 -6.85 -29.62
C PRO A 132 -2.30 -5.81 -30.43
N THR A 133 -1.99 -4.54 -30.23
CA THR A 133 -2.56 -3.48 -31.07
C THR A 133 -1.74 -3.38 -32.37
N ALA A 134 -2.41 -3.31 -33.52
CA ALA A 134 -1.72 -3.10 -34.80
C ALA A 134 -0.89 -1.80 -34.78
N PRO A 135 0.31 -1.75 -35.38
CA PRO A 135 0.86 -2.67 -36.39
C PRO A 135 1.75 -3.79 -35.84
N TYR A 136 1.83 -3.97 -34.52
CA TYR A 136 2.71 -4.98 -33.92
C TYR A 136 2.17 -6.39 -34.17
N MET A 137 2.75 -7.04 -35.17
CA MET A 137 2.56 -8.46 -35.40
C MET A 137 3.56 -9.18 -34.49
N LEU A 138 3.09 -9.78 -33.40
CA LEU A 138 3.91 -10.67 -32.61
C LEU A 138 4.40 -11.84 -33.49
N ALA A 139 5.58 -12.36 -33.20
CA ALA A 139 6.11 -13.55 -33.87
C ALA A 139 5.20 -14.77 -33.61
N ASP A 140 4.65 -14.86 -32.40
CA ASP A 140 3.69 -15.86 -31.95
C ASP A 140 2.46 -15.17 -31.34
N ALA A 141 1.29 -15.81 -31.44
CA ALA A 141 0.10 -15.30 -30.77
C ALA A 141 0.32 -15.34 -29.25
N PRO A 142 -0.11 -14.31 -28.50
CA PRO A 142 0.03 -14.31 -27.05
C PRO A 142 -0.85 -15.40 -26.45
N SER A 143 -0.29 -16.08 -25.45
CA SER A 143 -1.00 -17.11 -24.70
C SER A 143 -2.00 -16.49 -23.72
N THR A 144 -3.05 -17.25 -23.41
CA THR A 144 -3.90 -16.97 -22.25
C THR A 144 -3.14 -17.39 -21.00
N MET A 145 -3.09 -16.51 -20.01
CA MET A 145 -2.47 -16.73 -18.70
C MET A 145 -3.50 -16.63 -17.58
N ASP A 146 -3.32 -17.46 -16.56
CA ASP A 146 -4.06 -17.41 -15.30
C ASP A 146 -3.23 -16.59 -14.32
N LEU A 147 -3.71 -15.41 -13.94
CA LEU A 147 -3.01 -14.46 -13.07
C LEU A 147 -3.54 -14.56 -11.65
N GLU A 148 -2.63 -14.57 -10.68
CA GLU A 148 -2.92 -14.32 -9.28
C GLU A 148 -2.21 -13.04 -8.84
N ILE A 149 -2.96 -12.09 -8.28
CA ILE A 149 -2.43 -10.84 -7.73
C ILE A 149 -2.82 -10.76 -6.28
N GLU A 150 -1.83 -10.59 -5.40
CA GLU A 150 -2.03 -10.38 -3.99
C GLU A 150 -1.46 -9.02 -3.57
N ILE A 151 -2.26 -8.24 -2.87
CA ILE A 151 -1.84 -7.00 -2.22
C ILE A 151 -1.85 -7.25 -0.71
N ARG A 152 -0.67 -7.45 -0.14
CA ARG A 152 -0.48 -7.68 1.29
C ARG A 152 -0.19 -6.36 1.97
N VAL A 153 -0.73 -6.12 3.16
CA VAL A 153 -0.53 -4.87 3.90
C VAL A 153 0.02 -5.22 5.27
N HIS A 154 1.08 -4.53 5.67
CA HIS A 154 1.77 -4.72 6.93
C HIS A 154 1.92 -3.37 7.64
N ILE A 155 1.30 -3.23 8.81
CA ILE A 155 1.40 -2.04 9.65
C ILE A 155 2.01 -2.47 10.98
N ASN A 156 3.05 -1.77 11.43
CA ASN A 156 3.83 -2.12 12.61
C ASN A 156 3.92 -0.93 13.57
N ALA A 157 3.67 -1.16 14.86
CA ALA A 157 3.70 -0.12 15.90
C ALA A 157 5.10 0.49 16.12
N THR A 158 6.16 -0.15 15.64
CA THR A 158 7.52 0.41 15.62
C THR A 158 7.66 1.55 14.61
N TYR A 159 6.85 1.52 13.55
CA TYR A 159 6.89 2.48 12.43
C TYR A 159 5.50 3.10 12.24
N ILE A 160 5.06 3.88 13.23
CA ILE A 160 3.70 4.46 13.29
C ILE A 160 3.39 5.44 12.15
N ASP A 161 4.40 5.91 11.42
CA ASP A 161 4.27 6.92 10.35
C ASP A 161 4.15 6.30 8.94
N ARG A 162 4.15 4.96 8.84
CA ARG A 162 4.19 4.26 7.55
C ARG A 162 3.54 2.90 7.58
N MET A 163 3.20 2.42 6.40
CA MET A 163 2.80 1.05 6.13
C MET A 163 3.68 0.46 5.04
N LYS A 164 3.84 -0.85 5.05
CA LYS A 164 4.35 -1.58 3.91
C LYS A 164 3.19 -2.23 3.18
N PHE A 165 3.27 -2.32 1.87
CA PHE A 165 2.36 -3.15 1.11
C PHE A 165 3.15 -3.97 0.11
N ASP A 166 2.90 -5.26 0.09
CA ASP A 166 3.57 -6.14 -0.85
C ASP A 166 2.64 -6.36 -2.05
N LEU A 167 3.21 -6.31 -3.24
CA LEU A 167 2.59 -6.78 -4.46
C LEU A 167 3.20 -8.15 -4.79
N ALA A 168 2.40 -9.20 -4.66
CA ALA A 168 2.76 -10.51 -5.18
C ALA A 168 1.99 -10.78 -6.48
N LEU A 169 2.70 -11.32 -7.47
CA LEU A 169 2.16 -11.67 -8.78
C LEU A 169 2.62 -13.09 -9.14
N ASP A 170 1.68 -13.93 -9.57
CA ASP A 170 1.96 -15.23 -10.15
C ASP A 170 1.25 -15.41 -11.49
N GLY A 171 1.80 -16.28 -12.33
CA GLY A 171 1.21 -16.69 -13.60
C GLY A 171 1.47 -15.75 -14.79
N TRP A 172 2.32 -14.73 -14.66
CA TRP A 172 2.66 -13.86 -15.78
C TRP A 172 3.44 -14.62 -16.89
N GLU A 173 2.89 -14.62 -18.10
CA GLU A 173 3.55 -15.17 -19.28
C GLU A 173 4.07 -14.04 -20.18
N TRP A 174 5.40 -13.94 -20.28
CA TRP A 174 6.08 -12.92 -21.07
C TRP A 174 5.90 -13.12 -22.57
N MET A 175 5.65 -12.03 -23.31
CA MET A 175 5.68 -12.04 -24.78
C MET A 175 7.11 -11.95 -25.30
N TYR A 176 8.00 -11.23 -24.61
CA TYR A 176 9.40 -11.05 -24.99
C TYR A 176 10.37 -11.19 -23.81
N GLU A 177 11.60 -11.67 -24.08
CA GLU A 177 12.66 -11.78 -23.05
C GLU A 177 13.36 -10.44 -22.77
N GLY A 178 13.20 -9.44 -23.66
CA GLY A 178 13.83 -8.12 -23.55
C GLY A 178 12.88 -7.00 -23.13
N SER A 179 11.69 -7.36 -22.66
CA SER A 179 10.68 -6.42 -22.19
C SER A 179 10.79 -6.17 -20.69
N ILE A 180 10.10 -5.13 -20.24
CA ILE A 180 9.81 -4.85 -18.85
C ILE A 180 8.33 -5.09 -18.54
N LEU A 181 8.05 -5.55 -17.33
CA LEU A 181 6.69 -5.60 -16.80
C LEU A 181 6.44 -4.32 -16.01
N VAL A 182 5.33 -3.64 -16.27
CA VAL A 182 5.03 -2.35 -15.68
C VAL A 182 3.76 -2.43 -14.86
N PHE A 183 3.87 -2.09 -13.58
CA PHE A 183 2.74 -1.87 -12.69
C PHE A 183 2.43 -0.38 -12.60
N GLN A 184 1.21 0.00 -12.97
CA GLN A 184 0.77 1.38 -13.00
C GLN A 184 -0.17 1.70 -11.84
N PHE A 185 0.14 2.79 -11.15
CA PHE A 185 -0.66 3.40 -10.10
C PHE A 185 -1.02 4.84 -10.46
N ALA A 186 -2.04 5.40 -9.82
CA ALA A 186 -2.25 6.84 -9.75
C ALA A 186 -2.27 7.31 -8.29
N ILE A 187 -1.61 8.45 -8.05
CA ILE A 187 -1.61 9.16 -6.78
C ILE A 187 -2.40 10.46 -6.96
N SER A 188 -3.47 10.61 -6.18
CA SER A 188 -4.38 11.77 -6.19
C SER A 188 -4.63 12.28 -4.78
N ASP A 189 -5.10 13.52 -4.64
CA ASP A 189 -5.44 14.12 -3.35
C ASP A 189 -6.93 14.49 -3.24
N SER A 190 -7.41 14.62 -2.01
CA SER A 190 -8.76 15.11 -1.71
C SER A 190 -8.86 15.73 -0.32
N GLU A 191 -9.99 16.39 -0.05
CA GLU A 191 -10.36 16.76 1.32
C GLU A 191 -10.58 15.50 2.17
N HIS A 192 -10.10 15.52 3.42
CA HIS A 192 -10.20 14.39 4.34
C HIS A 192 -11.60 13.79 4.42
N GLY A 193 -11.67 12.46 4.30
CA GLY A 193 -12.90 11.69 4.36
C GLY A 193 -13.60 11.52 3.01
N ALA A 194 -13.08 12.08 1.92
CA ALA A 194 -13.59 11.76 0.59
C ALA A 194 -13.29 10.29 0.24
N ASN A 195 -14.12 9.74 -0.65
CA ASN A 195 -14.02 8.33 -1.06
C ASN A 195 -13.13 8.14 -2.29
N GLN A 196 -12.71 9.23 -2.94
CA GLN A 196 -11.97 9.23 -4.21
C GLN A 196 -11.12 10.51 -4.27
N GLY A 197 -9.98 10.41 -4.94
CA GLY A 197 -9.17 11.57 -5.28
C GLY A 197 -9.91 12.53 -6.20
N THR A 198 -9.63 13.81 -6.03
CA THR A 198 -10.27 14.92 -6.76
C THR A 198 -9.28 15.74 -7.57
N GLY A 199 -7.99 15.66 -7.23
CA GLY A 199 -6.91 16.39 -7.89
C GLY A 199 -5.60 15.62 -7.92
N ALA A 200 -4.60 16.25 -8.53
CA ALA A 200 -3.22 15.81 -8.39
C ALA A 200 -2.62 16.46 -7.14
N PRO A 201 -1.84 15.71 -6.33
CA PRO A 201 -1.20 16.26 -5.15
C PRO A 201 -0.33 17.47 -5.49
N THR A 202 -0.28 18.43 -4.59
CA THR A 202 0.71 19.50 -4.64
C THR A 202 2.11 18.93 -4.42
N ASP A 203 3.10 19.57 -5.05
CA ASP A 203 4.53 19.32 -4.81
C ASP A 203 4.96 17.86 -5.00
N PHE A 204 4.41 17.18 -6.01
CA PHE A 204 4.90 15.86 -6.41
C PHE A 204 6.36 15.95 -6.87
N ALA A 205 7.25 15.28 -6.16
CA ALA A 205 8.68 15.28 -6.43
C ALA A 205 9.28 13.89 -6.25
N GLU A 206 10.34 13.63 -7.01
CA GLU A 206 11.16 12.43 -6.95
C GLU A 206 12.53 12.78 -6.34
N ASP A 207 13.07 11.89 -5.54
CA ASP A 207 14.41 12.06 -4.96
C ASP A 207 15.53 11.79 -5.98
N GLU A 208 16.77 12.11 -5.63
CA GLU A 208 17.91 11.90 -6.54
C GLU A 208 18.17 10.42 -6.86
N SER A 209 17.67 9.49 -6.04
CA SER A 209 17.83 8.05 -6.27
C SER A 209 16.81 7.49 -7.27
N GLY A 210 15.69 8.18 -7.44
CA GLY A 210 14.57 7.79 -8.29
C GLY A 210 13.66 6.72 -7.70
N TYR A 211 13.75 6.50 -6.39
CA TYR A 211 12.98 5.47 -5.69
C TYR A 211 12.08 6.04 -4.60
N LYS A 212 12.17 7.33 -4.31
CA LYS A 212 11.28 7.98 -3.35
C LYS A 212 10.51 9.11 -3.99
N PHE A 213 9.19 9.02 -3.90
CA PHE A 213 8.26 10.05 -4.32
C PHE A 213 7.70 10.75 -3.08
N THR A 214 7.66 12.07 -3.08
CA THR A 214 6.99 12.89 -2.07
C THR A 214 5.84 13.64 -2.72
N PHE A 215 4.72 13.76 -2.02
CA PHE A 215 3.52 14.44 -2.51
C PHE A 215 2.77 15.06 -1.33
N GLY A 216 2.79 16.39 -1.24
CA GLY A 216 2.33 17.12 -0.06
C GLY A 216 3.00 16.63 1.22
N GLU A 217 2.21 16.11 2.16
CA GLU A 217 2.65 15.58 3.45
C GLU A 217 2.82 14.06 3.44
N ALA A 218 2.80 13.42 2.28
CA ALA A 218 2.98 11.98 2.14
C ALA A 218 4.15 11.62 1.24
N TRP A 219 4.57 10.36 1.32
CA TRP A 219 5.66 9.82 0.53
C TRP A 219 5.45 8.34 0.25
N MET A 220 6.04 7.88 -0.85
CA MET A 220 6.15 6.48 -1.23
C MET A 220 7.60 6.16 -1.54
N GLU A 221 8.11 5.05 -1.00
CA GLU A 221 9.45 4.55 -1.28
C GLU A 221 9.33 3.17 -1.94
N CYS A 222 9.93 3.08 -3.10
CA CYS A 222 9.98 1.91 -3.95
C CYS A 222 11.23 1.09 -3.60
N ALA A 223 11.10 -0.23 -3.49
CA ALA A 223 12.27 -1.07 -3.34
C ALA A 223 13.04 -1.14 -4.68
N ASN A 224 14.36 -1.12 -4.62
CA ASN A 224 15.20 -1.20 -5.83
C ASN A 224 15.19 -2.61 -6.45
N PHE A 225 14.68 -3.59 -5.70
CA PHE A 225 14.64 -4.98 -6.09
C PHE A 225 13.31 -5.60 -5.68
N ALA A 226 12.80 -6.46 -6.55
CA ALA A 226 11.79 -7.45 -6.24
C ALA A 226 12.46 -8.83 -6.12
N TYR A 227 11.73 -9.79 -5.56
CA TYR A 227 12.17 -11.17 -5.50
C TYR A 227 11.32 -12.02 -6.44
N ALA A 228 11.98 -12.68 -7.39
CA ALA A 228 11.35 -13.69 -8.22
C ALA A 228 11.59 -15.07 -7.64
N GLU A 229 10.54 -15.89 -7.55
CA GLU A 229 10.61 -17.24 -6.98
C GLU A 229 10.04 -18.32 -7.91
N ASN A 230 10.69 -19.48 -7.91
CA ASN A 230 10.17 -20.70 -8.53
C ASN A 230 10.48 -21.92 -7.68
N GLY A 231 9.58 -22.19 -6.73
CA GLY A 231 9.61 -23.32 -5.82
C GLY A 231 10.73 -23.29 -4.78
N THR A 232 12.00 -23.39 -5.19
CA THR A 232 13.17 -23.36 -4.28
C THR A 232 14.25 -22.39 -4.72
N HIS A 233 14.10 -21.79 -5.90
CA HIS A 233 15.03 -20.79 -6.41
C HIS A 233 14.43 -19.41 -6.19
N GLN A 234 15.19 -18.52 -5.56
CA GLN A 234 14.87 -17.11 -5.42
C GLN A 234 15.97 -16.29 -6.08
N SER A 235 15.58 -15.33 -6.90
CA SER A 235 16.47 -14.38 -7.56
C SER A 235 15.99 -12.95 -7.36
N GLN A 236 16.91 -12.00 -7.34
CA GLN A 236 16.56 -10.59 -7.34
C GLN A 236 16.25 -10.13 -8.76
N VAL A 237 15.22 -9.31 -8.89
CA VAL A 237 14.77 -8.66 -10.12
C VAL A 237 14.97 -7.16 -9.93
N GLN A 238 15.69 -6.50 -10.83
CA GLN A 238 15.82 -5.05 -10.81
C GLN A 238 14.46 -4.38 -10.95
N VAL A 239 14.25 -3.35 -10.15
CA VAL A 239 13.07 -2.50 -10.18
C VAL A 239 13.50 -1.08 -10.51
N LYS A 240 12.72 -0.41 -11.35
CA LYS A 240 12.82 1.03 -11.62
C LYS A 240 11.47 1.68 -11.45
N ALA A 241 11.48 2.91 -10.97
CA ALA A 241 10.27 3.69 -10.84
C ALA A 241 10.37 4.95 -11.70
N SER A 242 9.23 5.41 -12.20
CA SER A 242 9.09 6.71 -12.84
C SER A 242 7.71 7.27 -12.55
N HIS A 243 7.51 8.55 -12.86
CA HIS A 243 6.23 9.19 -12.75
C HIS A 243 5.93 10.07 -13.95
N GLY A 244 4.65 10.36 -14.16
CA GLY A 244 4.21 11.21 -15.26
C GLY A 244 2.82 11.79 -15.02
N SER A 245 2.36 12.63 -15.94
CA SER A 245 0.96 13.05 -15.94
C SER A 245 0.06 11.83 -16.15
N GLY A 246 -0.97 11.67 -15.32
CA GLY A 246 -1.95 10.60 -15.50
C GLY A 246 -2.46 10.54 -16.94
N GLY A 247 -2.59 9.33 -17.50
CA GLY A 247 -3.14 9.14 -18.84
C GLY A 247 -4.55 9.75 -18.97
N GLN A 248 -5.07 9.90 -20.20
CA GLN A 248 -6.39 10.49 -20.44
C GLN A 248 -7.47 9.85 -19.54
N GLY A 249 -8.09 10.67 -18.68
CA GLY A 249 -9.17 10.25 -17.79
C GLY A 249 -8.73 9.76 -16.41
N SER A 250 -7.42 9.71 -16.12
CA SER A 250 -6.91 9.44 -14.76
C SER A 250 -6.84 10.74 -13.96
N ILE A 251 -7.29 10.70 -12.71
CA ILE A 251 -7.09 11.80 -11.75
C ILE A 251 -5.76 11.54 -11.03
N GLY A 252 -4.90 12.55 -10.97
CA GLY A 252 -3.63 12.46 -10.26
C GLY A 252 -2.39 12.27 -11.13
N ASN A 253 -1.27 12.01 -10.46
CA ASN A 253 0.00 11.65 -11.09
C ASN A 253 0.08 10.15 -11.29
N ALA A 254 0.50 9.70 -12.47
CA ALA A 254 0.77 8.28 -12.69
C ALA A 254 2.16 7.95 -12.12
N VAL A 255 2.26 6.79 -11.48
CA VAL A 255 3.53 6.17 -11.10
C VAL A 255 3.63 4.82 -11.81
N TYR A 256 4.80 4.55 -12.36
CA TYR A 256 5.11 3.31 -13.07
C TYR A 256 6.24 2.61 -12.33
N ILE A 257 6.02 1.35 -11.97
CA ILE A 257 7.03 0.48 -11.41
C ILE A 257 7.35 -0.59 -12.46
N ALA A 258 8.55 -0.53 -13.01
CA ALA A 258 9.05 -1.41 -14.04
C ALA A 258 9.93 -2.51 -13.43
N PHE A 259 9.68 -3.75 -13.82
CA PHE A 259 10.42 -4.94 -13.43
C PHE A 259 11.13 -5.51 -14.66
N GLU A 260 12.40 -5.86 -14.52
CA GLU A 260 13.11 -6.60 -15.57
C GLU A 260 12.53 -8.02 -15.75
N TYR A 261 12.86 -8.65 -16.88
CA TYR A 261 12.43 -10.00 -17.20
C TYR A 261 12.79 -11.02 -16.11
N PHE A 262 11.77 -11.68 -15.54
CA PHE A 262 11.92 -12.70 -14.51
C PHE A 262 11.45 -14.10 -14.94
N GLY A 263 11.13 -14.29 -16.23
CA GLY A 263 10.63 -15.56 -16.76
C GLY A 263 9.30 -15.97 -16.12
N ASN A 264 9.08 -17.29 -15.99
CA ASN A 264 7.83 -17.85 -15.45
C ASN A 264 7.89 -18.02 -13.92
N ASN A 265 8.59 -17.12 -13.24
CA ASN A 265 8.69 -17.12 -11.78
C ASN A 265 7.58 -16.21 -11.22
N SER A 266 7.12 -16.49 -10.00
CA SER A 266 6.32 -15.51 -9.27
C SER A 266 7.18 -14.31 -8.89
N LEU A 267 6.56 -13.16 -8.63
CA LEU A 267 7.22 -11.91 -8.27
C LEU A 267 6.65 -11.43 -6.93
N ASP A 268 7.52 -10.96 -6.03
CA ASP A 268 7.17 -10.34 -4.76
C ASP A 268 7.91 -9.00 -4.63
N TYR A 269 7.15 -7.92 -4.45
CA TYR A 269 7.65 -6.55 -4.43
C TYR A 269 7.10 -5.77 -3.23
N ASP A 270 7.97 -5.06 -2.52
CA ASP A 270 7.69 -4.59 -1.15
C ASP A 270 7.92 -3.07 -0.98
N PRO A 271 7.03 -2.22 -1.54
CA PRO A 271 7.05 -0.77 -1.35
C PRO A 271 6.55 -0.33 0.03
N THR A 272 6.93 0.89 0.39
CA THR A 272 6.51 1.55 1.63
C THR A 272 5.75 2.83 1.32
N LEU A 273 4.65 3.07 2.03
CA LEU A 273 3.85 4.30 1.94
C LEU A 273 3.78 4.94 3.32
N GLY A 274 3.97 6.25 3.41
CA GLY A 274 3.98 6.93 4.69
C GLY A 274 3.60 8.40 4.61
N ILE A 275 3.50 9.00 5.79
CA ILE A 275 3.33 10.43 5.98
C ILE A 275 4.66 11.06 6.43
N LEU A 276 4.85 12.32 6.09
CA LEU A 276 5.92 13.17 6.58
C LEU A 276 5.48 13.67 7.96
N SER A 277 5.62 12.81 8.97
CA SER A 277 5.38 13.22 10.35
C SER A 277 6.36 14.35 10.71
N GLU A 278 5.85 15.54 11.05
CA GLU A 278 6.63 16.48 11.86
C GLU A 278 7.03 15.72 13.11
N GLU A 279 8.34 15.52 13.34
CA GLU A 279 8.90 14.67 14.39
C GLU A 279 7.94 14.54 15.58
N VAL A 280 7.24 13.40 15.68
CA VAL A 280 6.69 12.97 16.97
C VAL A 280 7.93 12.75 17.83
N LEU A 281 8.34 13.81 18.52
CA LEU A 281 9.43 13.76 19.47
C LEU A 281 9.13 12.55 20.35
N PRO A 282 10.01 11.53 20.39
CA PRO A 282 9.77 10.38 21.24
C PRO A 282 9.49 10.93 22.62
N ILE A 283 8.31 10.63 23.17
CA ILE A 283 7.89 11.16 24.47
C ILE A 283 9.09 10.99 25.39
N PRO A 284 9.73 12.09 25.86
CA PRO A 284 10.95 11.96 26.61
C PRO A 284 10.64 11.06 27.79
N THR A 285 11.41 10.00 27.96
CA THR A 285 11.25 9.03 29.06
C THR A 285 11.28 9.73 30.43
N GLU A 286 11.79 10.97 30.46
CA GLU A 286 11.77 11.86 31.62
C GLU A 286 10.37 12.40 31.97
N THR A 287 9.43 12.54 31.03
CA THR A 287 8.06 13.01 31.29
C THR A 287 7.19 11.92 31.94
N LEU A 288 7.41 10.64 31.60
CA LEU A 288 6.74 9.51 32.26
C LEU A 288 7.19 9.36 33.72
N LEU A 289 8.42 9.77 34.05
CA LEU A 289 8.99 9.68 35.40
C LEU A 289 8.43 10.75 36.36
N ILE A 290 7.97 11.89 35.85
CA ILE A 290 7.39 12.97 36.67
C ILE A 290 5.94 12.65 37.06
N VAL A 291 5.16 12.04 36.17
CA VAL A 291 3.77 11.62 36.47
C VAL A 291 3.76 10.36 37.34
N GLY A 292 4.64 9.40 37.09
CA GLY A 292 4.81 8.20 37.94
C GLY A 292 5.37 8.52 39.33
N GLY A 293 6.31 9.46 39.43
CA GLY A 293 6.92 9.88 40.70
C GLY A 293 5.95 10.61 41.63
N ALA A 294 5.08 11.49 41.10
CA ALA A 294 4.12 12.24 41.91
C ALA A 294 3.02 11.33 42.52
N VAL A 295 2.59 10.30 41.78
CA VAL A 295 1.57 9.35 42.27
C VAL A 295 2.15 8.40 43.31
N ILE A 296 3.38 7.91 43.13
CA ILE A 296 4.04 7.03 44.12
C ILE A 296 4.30 7.77 45.43
N VAL A 297 4.72 9.05 45.40
CA VAL A 297 4.94 9.83 46.62
C VAL A 297 3.62 10.06 47.38
N LEU A 298 2.51 10.33 46.68
CA LEU A 298 1.20 10.49 47.31
C LEU A 298 0.67 9.18 47.92
N VAL A 299 0.87 8.04 47.27
CA VAL A 299 0.49 6.72 47.79
C VAL A 299 1.34 6.34 49.01
N VAL A 300 2.65 6.60 48.99
CA VAL A 300 3.52 6.36 50.15
C VAL A 300 3.16 7.26 51.33
N ILE A 301 2.86 8.55 51.10
CA ILE A 301 2.40 9.46 52.16
C ILE A 301 1.06 9.00 52.75
N ALA A 302 0.11 8.57 51.90
CA ALA A 302 -1.19 8.07 52.36
C ALA A 302 -1.05 6.78 53.18
N ILE A 303 -0.17 5.86 52.80
CA ILE A 303 0.11 4.61 53.53
C ILE A 303 0.77 4.93 54.89
N VAL A 304 1.77 5.82 54.92
CA VAL A 304 2.45 6.23 56.17
C VAL A 304 1.49 6.93 57.13
N LEU A 305 0.58 7.76 56.63
CA LEU A 305 -0.45 8.42 57.44
C LEU A 305 -1.50 7.42 57.97
N LYS A 306 -1.82 6.35 57.22
CA LYS A 306 -2.76 5.31 57.65
C LYS A 306 -2.14 4.35 58.68
N MET A 307 -0.84 4.11 58.63
CA MET A 307 -0.12 3.26 59.61
C MET A 307 0.20 3.96 60.93
N ARG A 308 -0.03 5.28 61.05
CA ARG A 308 0.18 6.08 62.26
C ARG A 308 -1.09 6.31 63.10
N LYS A 309 -2.23 5.72 62.72
CA LYS A 309 -3.43 5.61 63.55
C LYS A 309 -3.55 4.20 64.10
#